data_AF-A0A844RKM3-F1
#
_entry.id   AF-A0A844RKM3-F1
#
_cell.length_a   1.000
_cell.length_b   1.000
_cell.length_c   1.000
_cell.angle_alpha   90.00
_cell.angle_beta   90.00
_cell.angle_gamma   90.00
#
_symmetry.space_group_name_H-M   'P 1'
#
loop_
_entity.id
_entity.type
_entity.pdbx_description
1 polymer ?
#
loop_
_entity_poly.entity_id
_entity_poly.type
_entity_poly.pdbx_seq_one_letter_code
_entity_poly.pdbx_strand_id
1 'polypeptide(L)'
;MLGYEEKVERIELINAVTDVGRLARGLDQLLESLAHADQLDPLDVEGVLALRSISQRCAERIGDAARILEAQNEILYAEERNSAKPRENKK
;
A
#
# COMPACT_ATOMS: atom_id res chain seq x y z
N MET A 1 -25.54 2.75 9.42
CA MET A 1 -24.66 1.74 10.04
C MET A 1 -24.44 0.63 9.03
N LEU A 2 -23.18 0.37 8.68
CA LEU A 2 -22.80 -0.70 7.75
C LEU A 2 -23.31 -2.07 8.20
N GLY A 3 -23.59 -2.93 7.23
CA GLY A 3 -23.84 -4.36 7.41
C GLY A 3 -22.63 -5.10 7.98
N TYR A 4 -22.82 -6.36 8.39
CA TYR A 4 -21.73 -7.17 8.95
C TYR A 4 -20.63 -7.44 7.93
N GLU A 5 -21.00 -7.82 6.70
CA GLU A 5 -20.06 -8.09 5.61
C GLU A 5 -19.24 -6.85 5.24
N GLU A 6 -19.89 -5.70 5.06
CA GLU A 6 -19.22 -4.41 4.79
C GLU A 6 -18.21 -4.02 5.89
N LYS A 7 -18.50 -4.35 7.16
CA LYS A 7 -17.56 -4.14 8.27
C LYS A 7 -16.36 -5.08 8.22
N VAL A 8 -16.55 -6.32 7.76
CA VAL A 8 -15.46 -7.28 7.58
C VAL A 8 -14.56 -6.83 6.43
N GLU A 9 -15.13 -6.48 5.28
CA GLU A 9 -14.39 -5.94 4.13
C GLU A 9 -13.60 -4.69 4.51
N ARG A 10 -14.15 -3.85 5.39
CA ARG A 10 -13.43 -2.68 5.91
C ARG A 10 -12.19 -3.04 6.72
N ILE A 11 -12.30 -4.04 7.59
CA ILE A 11 -11.16 -4.52 8.39
C ILE A 11 -10.09 -5.07 7.45
N GLU A 12 -10.48 -5.82 6.42
CA GLU A 12 -9.57 -6.35 5.40
C GLU A 12 -8.87 -5.23 4.61
N LEU A 13 -9.60 -4.19 4.21
CA LEU A 13 -9.03 -3.03 3.53
C LEU A 13 -7.99 -2.30 4.39
N ILE A 14 -8.28 -2.08 5.68
CA ILE A 14 -7.33 -1.44 6.62
C ILE A 14 -6.07 -2.28 6.79
N ASN A 15 -6.21 -3.61 6.89
CA ASN A 15 -5.07 -4.51 6.96
C ASN A 15 -4.24 -4.43 5.67
N ALA A 16 -4.89 -4.43 4.50
CA ALA A 16 -4.22 -4.31 3.21
C ALA A 16 -3.44 -3.00 3.08
N VAL A 17 -4.01 -1.85 3.49
CA VAL A 17 -3.29 -0.56 3.53
C VAL A 17 -2.05 -0.66 4.41
N THR A 18 -2.18 -1.27 5.58
CA THR A 18 -1.08 -1.44 6.54
C THR A 18 0.04 -2.30 5.98
N ASP A 19 -0.31 -3.42 5.35
CA ASP A 19 0.64 -4.37 4.75
C ASP A 19 1.38 -3.74 3.56
N VAL A 20 0.68 -3.03 2.68
CA VAL A 20 1.28 -2.30 1.56
C VAL A 20 2.24 -1.23 2.06
N GLY A 21 1.88 -0.48 3.12
CA GLY A 21 2.77 0.51 3.73
C GLY A 21 4.01 -0.10 4.40
N ARG A 22 3.91 -1.32 4.93
CA ARG A 22 5.08 -2.07 5.43
C ARG A 22 5.97 -2.57 4.29
N LEU A 23 5.35 -3.06 3.21
CA LEU A 23 6.06 -3.55 2.04
C LEU A 23 6.83 -2.43 1.33
N ALA A 24 6.21 -1.25 1.15
CA ALA A 24 6.85 -0.07 0.59
C ALA A 24 8.13 0.29 1.35
N ARG A 25 8.04 0.41 2.69
CA ARG A 25 9.20 0.71 3.55
C ARG A 25 10.31 -0.33 3.46
N GLY A 26 9.95 -1.62 3.46
CA GLY A 26 10.94 -2.69 3.32
C GLY A 26 11.65 -2.66 1.96
N LEU A 27 10.92 -2.25 0.92
CA LEU A 27 11.47 -2.12 -0.42
C LEU A 27 12.37 -0.89 -0.57
N ASP A 28 12.02 0.24 0.05
CA ASP A 28 12.89 1.42 0.12
C ASP A 28 14.21 1.08 0.81
N GLN A 29 14.17 0.35 1.93
CA GLN A 29 15.36 -0.13 2.65
C GLN A 29 16.21 -1.08 1.79
N LEU A 30 15.57 -1.97 1.02
CA LEU A 30 16.27 -2.84 0.08
C LEU A 30 16.93 -2.03 -1.05
N LEU A 31 16.25 -1.03 -1.58
CA LEU A 31 16.82 -0.18 -2.63
C LEU A 31 17.99 0.66 -2.13
N GLU A 32 17.93 1.13 -0.89
CA GLU A 32 19.02 1.82 -0.22
C GLU A 32 20.24 0.90 -0.04
N SER A 33 20.03 -0.35 0.39
CA SER A 33 21.14 -1.32 0.52
C SER A 33 21.77 -1.72 -0.82
N LEU A 34 20.98 -1.65 -1.91
CA LEU A 34 21.44 -1.91 -3.28
C LEU A 34 21.99 -0.67 -4.00
N ALA A 35 21.99 0.51 -3.38
CA ALA A 35 22.35 1.76 -4.05
C ALA A 35 23.80 1.81 -4.56
N HIS A 36 24.70 1.03 -3.95
CA HIS A 36 26.13 0.94 -4.27
C HIS A 36 26.51 -0.40 -4.92
N ALA A 37 25.54 -1.07 -5.55
CA ALA A 37 25.74 -2.35 -6.24
C ALA A 37 26.85 -2.30 -7.30
N ASP A 38 27.08 -1.13 -7.89
CA ASP A 38 28.11 -0.85 -8.90
C ASP A 38 29.55 -0.91 -8.36
N GLN A 39 29.73 -0.93 -7.03
CA GLN A 39 31.02 -1.05 -6.37
C GLN A 39 31.43 -2.50 -6.06
N LEU A 40 30.55 -3.46 -6.38
CA LEU A 40 30.82 -4.88 -6.19
C LEU A 40 31.79 -5.41 -7.26
N ASP A 41 32.39 -6.56 -6.97
CA ASP A 41 33.20 -7.28 -7.95
C ASP A 41 32.37 -7.55 -9.23
N PRO A 42 32.98 -7.48 -10.43
CA PRO A 42 32.25 -7.67 -11.69
C PRO A 42 31.55 -9.03 -11.82
N LEU A 43 31.95 -10.03 -11.03
CA LEU A 43 31.28 -11.33 -10.97
C LEU A 43 29.95 -11.27 -10.18
N ASP A 44 29.81 -10.32 -9.27
CA ASP A 44 28.68 -10.16 -8.35
C ASP A 44 27.73 -9.00 -8.75
N VAL A 45 28.14 -8.14 -9.69
CA VAL A 45 27.40 -6.91 -10.03
C VAL A 45 26.12 -7.14 -10.84
N GLU A 46 26.10 -8.11 -11.77
CA GLU A 46 24.98 -8.28 -12.72
C GLU A 46 23.68 -8.69 -12.01
N GLY A 47 23.75 -9.67 -11.11
CA GLY A 47 22.59 -10.13 -10.35
C GLY A 47 22.04 -9.06 -9.41
N VAL A 48 22.92 -8.27 -8.79
CA VAL A 48 22.54 -7.21 -7.86
C VAL A 48 21.89 -6.03 -8.59
N LEU A 49 22.39 -5.64 -9.78
CA LEU A 49 21.75 -4.64 -10.63
C LEU A 49 20.39 -5.11 -11.14
N ALA A 50 20.27 -6.38 -11.54
CA ALA A 50 18.99 -6.96 -11.95
C ALA A 50 17.97 -6.94 -10.79
N LEU A 51 18.39 -7.32 -9.58
CA LEU A 51 17.55 -7.25 -8.38
C LEU A 51 17.12 -5.82 -8.08
N ARG A 52 18.04 -4.84 -8.14
CA ARG A 52 17.74 -3.41 -7.95
C ARG A 52 16.67 -2.94 -8.93
N SER A 53 16.82 -3.27 -10.22
CA SER A 53 15.86 -2.89 -11.27
C SER A 53 14.48 -3.52 -11.06
N ILE A 54 14.42 -4.77 -10.61
CA ILE A 54 13.15 -5.43 -10.25
C ILE A 54 12.53 -4.72 -9.04
N SER A 55 13.31 -4.47 -8.00
CA SER A 55 12.87 -3.80 -6.78
C SER A 55 12.33 -2.39 -7.05
N GLN A 56 12.95 -1.62 -7.96
CA GLN A 56 12.44 -0.29 -8.35
C GLN A 56 11.05 -0.39 -9.00
N ARG A 57 10.87 -1.32 -9.95
CA ARG A 57 9.56 -1.54 -10.59
C ARG A 57 8.51 -2.03 -9.60
N CYS A 58 8.91 -2.83 -8.61
CA CYS A 58 8.02 -3.23 -7.52
C CYS A 58 7.61 -2.02 -6.69
N ALA A 59 8.53 -1.09 -6.38
CA ALA A 59 8.24 0.08 -5.56
C ALA A 59 7.21 0.99 -6.24
N GLU A 60 7.33 1.19 -7.55
CA GLU A 60 6.33 1.91 -8.35
C GLU A 60 4.94 1.27 -8.24
N ARG A 61 4.84 -0.05 -8.46
CA ARG A 61 3.57 -0.80 -8.41
C ARG A 61 2.95 -0.86 -7.02
N ILE A 62 3.78 -1.00 -5.99
CA ILE A 62 3.34 -0.97 -4.59
C ILE A 62 2.83 0.43 -4.24
N GLY A 63 3.49 1.47 -4.74
CA GLY A 63 3.01 2.85 -4.62
C GLY A 63 1.66 3.08 -5.32
N ASP A 64 1.46 2.50 -6.51
CA ASP A 64 0.15 2.51 -7.17
C ASP A 64 -0.92 1.81 -6.33
N ALA A 65 -0.61 0.61 -5.81
CA ALA A 65 -1.52 -0.14 -4.96
C ALA A 65 -1.87 0.62 -3.67
N ALA A 66 -0.89 1.28 -3.04
CA ALA A 66 -1.11 2.10 -1.85
C ALA A 66 -2.11 3.22 -2.12
N ARG A 67 -1.91 3.98 -3.21
CA ARG A 67 -2.83 5.06 -3.61
C ARG A 67 -4.26 4.56 -3.86
N ILE A 68 -4.40 3.40 -4.49
CA ILE A 68 -5.72 2.80 -4.75
C ILE A 68 -6.41 2.42 -3.44
N LEU A 69 -5.69 1.73 -2.54
CA LEU A 69 -6.24 1.29 -1.27
C LEU A 69 -6.58 2.48 -0.35
N GLU A 70 -5.74 3.52 -0.33
CA GLU A 70 -6.01 4.77 0.39
C GLU A 70 -7.28 5.46 -0.15
N ALA A 71 -7.42 5.56 -1.48
CA ALA A 71 -8.62 6.13 -2.09
C ALA A 71 -9.89 5.34 -1.73
N GLN A 72 -9.82 4.01 -1.74
CA GLN A 72 -10.93 3.16 -1.31
C GLN A 72 -11.26 3.36 0.17
N ASN A 73 -10.24 3.48 1.03
CA ASN A 73 -10.42 3.68 2.46
C ASN A 73 -11.10 5.04 2.76
N GLU A 74 -10.75 6.10 2.02
CA GLU A 74 -11.39 7.42 2.16
C GLU A 74 -12.87 7.40 1.75
N ILE A 75 -13.21 6.75 0.63
CA ILE A 75 -14.60 6.59 0.19
C ILE A 75 -15.42 5.89 1.28
N LEU A 76 -14.92 4.76 1.77
CA LEU A 76 -15.61 3.96 2.79
C LEU A 76 -15.72 4.70 4.13
N TYR A 77 -14.70 5.47 4.51
CA TYR A 77 -14.76 6.34 5.70
C TYR A 77 -15.85 7.41 5.57
N ALA A 78 -15.99 8.03 4.39
CA ALA A 78 -17.03 9.01 4.11
C ALA A 78 -18.44 8.39 4.14
N GLU A 79 -18.61 7.20 3.57
CA GLU A 79 -19.87 6.45 3.59
C GLU A 79 -20.31 6.11 5.02
N GLU A 80 -19.38 5.61 5.85
CA GLU A 80 -19.67 5.35 7.25
C GLU A 80 -20.14 6.60 7.99
N ARG A 81 -19.41 7.72 7.83
CA ARG A 81 -19.73 8.98 8.47
C ARG A 81 -21.12 9.47 8.07
N ASN A 82 -21.49 9.30 6.81
CA ASN A 82 -22.82 9.67 6.33
C ASN A 82 -23.91 8.72 6.85
N SER A 83 -23.60 7.43 7.04
CA SER A 83 -24.50 6.44 7.60
C SER A 83 -24.69 6.55 9.13
N ALA A 84 -23.78 7.25 9.81
CA ALA A 84 -23.76 7.46 11.26
C ALA A 84 -24.38 8.81 11.68
N LYS A 85 -24.56 9.77 10.76
CA LYS A 85 -25.35 10.98 11.03
C LYS A 85 -26.81 10.57 11.29
N PRO A 86 -27.48 11.12 12.32
CA PRO A 86 -28.93 10.95 12.45
C PRO A 86 -29.57 11.46 11.16
N ARG A 87 -30.50 10.69 10.59
CA ARG A 87 -31.39 11.24 9.56
C ARG A 87 -32.22 12.33 10.24
N GLU A 88 -31.82 13.58 10.12
CA GLU A 88 -32.68 14.71 10.48
C GLU A 88 -33.91 14.68 9.55
N ASN A 89 -34.97 14.08 10.07
CA ASN A 89 -36.40 14.21 9.79
C ASN A 89 -36.87 14.37 8.32
N LYS A 90 -37.79 13.49 7.91
CA LYS A 90 -38.97 13.95 7.15
C LYS A 90 -40.19 13.76 8.04
N LYS A 91 -40.75 14.90 8.49
CA LYS A 91 -42.12 15.00 9.03
C LYS A 91 -43.13 14.66 7.94
#